data_AF-A0A3P7LW64-F1
#
_entry.id   AF-A0A3P7LW64-F1
#
_cell.length_a   1.000
_cell.length_b   1.000
_cell.length_c   1.000
_cell.angle_alpha   90.00
_cell.angle_beta   90.00
_cell.angle_gamma   90.00
#
_symmetry.space_group_name_H-M   'P 1'
#
loop_
_entity.id
_entity.type
_entity.pdbx_description
1 polymer ?
#
loop_
_entity_poly.entity_id
_entity_poly.type
_entity_poly.pdbx_seq_one_letter_code
_entity_poly.pdbx_strand_id
1 'polypeptide(L)'
;MSGQAHTPLVPVKRVPYQGKNMLRDPIAEVDPEAHAIMKQEKARQRRGLELIASENFTTKSVMDALGSAMCNKYSEGYPGAR
;
A
#
# COMPACT_ATOMS: atom_id res chain seq x y z
N MET A 1 -22.00 32.07 1.74
CA MET A 1 -21.68 31.31 0.50
C MET A 1 -21.53 29.85 0.87
N SER A 2 -22.59 29.06 0.73
CA SER A 2 -22.59 27.62 1.04
C SER A 2 -21.92 26.86 -0.12
N GLY A 3 -20.67 26.44 0.05
CA GLY A 3 -20.00 25.58 -0.91
C GLY A 3 -20.62 24.18 -0.87
N GLN A 4 -21.50 23.87 -1.83
CA GLN A 4 -21.92 22.49 -2.05
C GLN A 4 -20.75 21.75 -2.72
N ALA A 5 -20.21 20.74 -2.04
CA ALA A 5 -19.22 19.85 -2.65
C ALA A 5 -19.91 19.08 -3.79
N HIS A 6 -19.51 19.37 -5.03
CA HIS A 6 -20.10 18.82 -6.26
C HIS A 6 -19.68 17.38 -6.59
N THR A 7 -18.97 16.68 -5.70
CA THR A 7 -18.56 15.29 -5.97
C THR A 7 -19.72 14.37 -5.59
N PRO A 8 -20.40 13.72 -6.55
CA PRO A 8 -21.46 12.77 -6.23
C PRO A 8 -20.86 11.61 -5.44
N LEU A 9 -21.42 11.33 -4.26
CA LEU A 9 -21.04 10.18 -3.46
C LEU A 9 -21.55 8.91 -4.17
N VAL A 10 -20.63 8.13 -4.71
CA VAL A 10 -20.94 6.82 -5.29
C VAL A 10 -21.04 5.81 -4.15
N PRO A 11 -22.15 5.03 -4.03
CA PRO A 11 -22.25 3.98 -3.03
C PRO A 11 -21.12 2.95 -3.21
N VAL A 12 -20.34 2.73 -2.16
CA VAL A 12 -19.29 1.69 -2.17
C VAL A 12 -19.95 0.32 -2.16
N LYS A 13 -19.79 -0.44 -3.23
CA LYS A 13 -20.23 -1.84 -3.29
C LYS A 13 -19.31 -2.69 -2.42
N ARG A 14 -19.81 -3.12 -1.26
CA ARG A 14 -19.08 -4.04 -0.39
C ARG A 14 -19.12 -5.44 -0.99
N VAL A 15 -17.95 -6.01 -1.27
CA VAL A 15 -17.78 -7.41 -1.66
C VAL A 15 -17.26 -8.20 -0.45
N PRO A 16 -17.88 -9.33 -0.09
CA PRO A 16 -17.38 -10.16 0.99
C PRO A 16 -16.05 -10.81 0.59
N TYR A 17 -15.13 -10.88 1.54
CA TYR A 17 -13.86 -11.57 1.38
C TYR A 17 -14.09 -13.08 1.17
N GLN A 18 -13.46 -13.66 0.15
CA GLN A 18 -13.70 -15.04 -0.30
C GLN A 18 -12.54 -16.00 -0.01
N GLY A 19 -11.44 -15.52 0.56
CA GLY A 19 -10.26 -16.34 0.87
C GLY A 19 -10.40 -17.15 2.16
N LYS A 20 -9.33 -17.84 2.54
CA LYS A 20 -9.29 -18.73 3.71
C LYS A 20 -9.01 -17.97 4.99
N ASN A 21 -8.06 -17.03 4.95
CA ASN A 21 -7.67 -16.23 6.10
C ASN A 21 -7.17 -14.86 5.67
N MET A 22 -7.99 -13.82 5.87
CA MET A 22 -7.70 -12.46 5.40
C MET A 22 -6.37 -11.91 5.93
N LEU A 23 -5.91 -12.35 7.10
CA LEU A 23 -4.67 -11.88 7.72
C LEU A 23 -3.40 -12.54 7.17
N ARG A 24 -3.53 -13.65 6.43
CA ARG A 24 -2.40 -14.46 5.95
C ARG A 24 -2.40 -14.62 4.44
N ASP A 25 -3.56 -14.54 3.81
CA ASP A 25 -3.70 -14.71 2.37
C ASP A 25 -2.99 -13.55 1.63
N PRO A 26 -2.39 -13.82 0.47
CA PRO A 26 -1.64 -12.82 -0.27
C PRO A 26 -2.55 -11.68 -0.75
N ILE A 27 -1.98 -10.49 -0.94
CA ILE A 27 -2.73 -9.33 -1.47
C ILE A 27 -3.42 -9.64 -2.80
N ALA A 28 -2.87 -10.54 -3.61
CA ALA A 28 -3.47 -10.99 -4.86
C ALA A 28 -4.85 -11.63 -4.70
N GLU A 29 -5.13 -12.25 -3.55
CA GLU A 29 -6.41 -12.89 -3.23
C GLU A 29 -7.30 -11.97 -2.39
N VAL A 30 -6.71 -11.23 -1.44
CA VAL A 30 -7.43 -10.30 -0.56
C VAL A 30 -7.94 -9.07 -1.33
N ASP A 31 -7.11 -8.51 -2.20
CA ASP A 31 -7.42 -7.33 -3.02
C ASP A 31 -6.76 -7.44 -4.42
N PRO A 32 -7.41 -8.17 -5.34
CA PRO A 32 -6.91 -8.36 -6.70
C PRO A 32 -6.75 -7.05 -7.49
N GLU A 33 -7.57 -6.04 -7.19
CA GLU A 33 -7.54 -4.74 -7.85
C GLU A 33 -6.28 -3.96 -7.46
N ALA A 34 -6.02 -3.82 -6.16
CA ALA A 34 -4.79 -3.20 -5.68
C ALA A 34 -3.54 -3.96 -6.18
N HIS A 35 -3.58 -5.29 -6.17
CA HIS A 35 -2.48 -6.08 -6.71
C HIS A 35 -2.22 -5.81 -8.21
N ALA A 36 -3.27 -5.65 -9.01
CA ALA A 36 -3.16 -5.31 -10.42
C ALA A 36 -2.50 -3.94 -10.62
N ILE A 37 -2.90 -2.93 -9.83
CA ILE A 37 -2.30 -1.60 -9.84
C ILE A 37 -0.80 -1.68 -9.52
N MET A 38 -0.42 -2.42 -8.46
CA MET A 38 0.99 -2.62 -8.08
C MET A 38 1.80 -3.26 -9.22
N LYS A 39 1.23 -4.25 -9.93
CA LYS A 39 1.89 -4.89 -11.08
C LYS A 39 2.08 -3.92 -12.24
N GLN A 40 1.09 -3.09 -12.53
CA GLN A 40 1.16 -2.08 -13.58
C GLN A 40 2.24 -1.04 -13.26
N GLU A 41 2.31 -0.55 -12.03
CA GLU A 41 3.34 0.42 -11.62
C GLU A 41 4.75 -0.19 -11.69
N LYS A 42 4.91 -1.43 -11.23
CA LYS A 42 6.19 -2.16 -11.39
C LYS A 42 6.59 -2.28 -12.86
N ALA A 43 5.63 -2.48 -13.77
CA ALA A 43 5.92 -2.53 -15.20
C ALA A 43 6.27 -1.16 -15.78
N ARG A 44 5.61 -0.08 -15.33
CA ARG A 44 5.94 1.31 -15.70
C ARG A 44 7.38 1.64 -15.32
N GLN A 45 7.74 1.45 -14.06
CA GLN A 45 9.09 1.71 -13.53
C GLN A 45 10.18 0.91 -14.26
N ARG A 46 9.89 -0.32 -14.69
CA ARG A 46 10.85 -1.16 -15.42
C ARG A 46 11.05 -0.75 -16.88
N ARG A 47 10.08 -0.05 -17.48
CA ARG A 47 10.09 0.32 -18.90
C ARG A 47 10.48 1.79 -19.12
N GLY A 48 10.32 2.63 -18.10
CA GLY A 48 10.65 4.05 -18.13
C GLY A 48 12.14 4.34 -17.91
N LEU A 49 12.61 5.43 -18.48
CA LEU A 49 13.84 6.11 -18.06
C LEU A 49 13.43 7.14 -17.00
N GLU A 50 13.59 6.79 -15.72
CA GLU A 50 13.20 7.67 -14.62
C GLU A 50 14.30 8.72 -14.39
N LEU A 51 14.04 9.97 -14.81
CA LEU A 51 15.01 11.08 -14.79
C LEU A 51 14.76 12.09 -13.66
N ILE A 52 13.86 11.77 -12.73
CA ILE A 52 13.57 12.61 -11.58
C ILE A 52 14.69 12.42 -10.55
N ALA A 53 15.52 13.45 -10.35
CA ALA A 53 16.74 13.36 -9.54
C ALA A 53 16.52 12.95 -8.08
N SER A 54 15.33 13.18 -7.53
CA SER A 54 14.96 12.81 -6.16
C SER A 54 14.38 11.40 -6.02
N GLU A 55 14.05 10.73 -7.12
CA GLU A 55 13.50 9.37 -7.10
C GLU A 55 14.62 8.32 -7.16
N ASN A 56 14.36 7.13 -6.63
CA ASN A 56 15.34 6.04 -6.61
C ASN A 56 14.65 4.67 -6.49
N PHE A 57 15.39 3.61 -6.81
CA PHE A 57 14.97 2.22 -6.60
C PHE A 57 15.67 1.66 -5.37
N THR A 58 14.90 1.36 -4.33
CA THR A 58 15.43 0.74 -3.11
C THR A 58 15.74 -0.75 -3.30
N THR A 59 16.50 -1.34 -2.38
CA THR A 59 16.85 -2.75 -2.40
C THR A 59 15.72 -3.64 -1.88
N LYS A 60 15.76 -4.93 -2.22
CA LYS A 60 14.81 -5.93 -1.71
C LYS A 60 14.87 -6.05 -0.18
N SER A 61 16.05 -5.97 0.41
CA SER A 61 16.22 -6.07 1.86
C SER A 61 15.56 -4.92 2.62
N VAL A 62 15.58 -3.70 2.07
CA VAL A 62 14.86 -2.55 2.66
C VAL A 62 13.35 -2.75 2.60
N MET A 63 12.82 -3.24 1.47
CA MET A 63 11.39 -3.57 1.36
C MET A 63 10.96 -4.69 2.31
N ASP A 64 11.83 -5.68 2.55
CA ASP A 64 11.55 -6.77 3.49
C ASP A 64 11.48 -6.30 4.94
N ALA A 65 12.39 -5.41 5.33
CA ALA A 65 12.33 -4.77 6.64
C ALA A 65 11.05 -3.92 6.81
N LEU A 66 10.67 -3.17 5.76
CA LEU A 66 9.46 -2.36 5.76
C LEU A 66 8.17 -3.19 5.89
N GLY A 67 8.12 -4.36 5.24
CA GLY A 67 7.00 -5.30 5.32
C GLY A 67 7.00 -6.21 6.55
N SER A 68 7.87 -5.96 7.53
CA SER A 68 7.99 -6.81 8.73
C SER A 68 6.97 -6.47 9.82
N ALA A 69 6.95 -7.29 10.87
CA ALA A 69 6.08 -7.08 12.04
C ALA A 69 6.39 -5.80 12.85
N MET A 70 7.43 -5.03 12.49
CA MET A 70 7.79 -3.78 13.16
C MET A 70 6.66 -2.74 13.12
N CYS A 71 5.81 -2.75 12.08
CA CYS A 71 4.67 -1.85 11.95
C CYS A 71 3.58 -2.05 13.01
N ASN A 72 3.57 -3.19 13.71
CA ASN A 72 2.57 -3.50 14.73
C ASN A 72 2.87 -2.84 16.08
N LYS A 73 4.09 -2.33 16.28
CA LYS A 73 4.53 -1.86 17.61
C LYS A 73 4.21 -0.39 17.81
N TYR A 74 3.51 -0.11 18.91
CA TYR A 74 3.44 1.22 19.50
C TYR A 74 4.65 1.46 20.42
N SER A 75 5.49 2.46 20.15
CA SER A 75 6.76 2.68 20.87
C SER A 75 7.06 4.17 21.06
N GLU A 76 6.16 4.87 21.76
CA GLU A 76 6.43 6.23 22.24
C GLU A 76 7.63 6.27 23.20
N GLY A 77 8.24 7.44 23.32
CA GLY A 77 9.46 7.65 24.11
C GLY A 77 10.73 7.41 23.29
N TYR A 78 11.82 7.11 23.99
CA TYR A 78 13.13 6.84 23.39
C TYR A 78 13.61 5.45 23.80
N PRO A 79 14.60 4.85 23.10
CA PRO A 79 15.25 3.64 23.59
C PRO A 79 15.74 3.82 25.03
N GLY A 80 15.25 2.98 25.95
CA GLY A 80 15.59 3.05 27.37
C GLY A 80 14.77 4.04 28.21
N ALA A 81 13.85 4.81 27.61
CA ALA A 81 12.98 5.74 28.33
C ALA A 81 11.53 5.59 27.83
N ARG A 82 10.65 5.13 28.71
CA ARG A 82 9.22 4.97 28.45
C ARG A 82 8.43 6.11 29.06
#